data_AF-A0AAV9LV44-F1
#
_entry.id   AF-A0AAV9LV44-F1
#
_cell.length_a   1.000
_cell.length_b   1.000
_cell.length_c   1.000
_cell.angle_alpha   90.00
_cell.angle_beta   90.00
_cell.angle_gamma   90.00
#
_symmetry.space_group_name_H-M   'P 1'
#
loop_
_entity.id
_entity.type
_entity.pdbx_description
1 polymer ?
#
loop_
_entity_poly.entity_id
_entity_poly.type
_entity_poly.pdbx_seq_one_letter_code
_entity_poly.pdbx_strand_id
1 'polypeptide(L)'
;MFPDFHLPIGFKTPKFDKYNSHGDPVAHLKRFCIHLRGAGGKKEILMAYFGESLTGVALEWFIDKDISRWHVWNDMAQDFVQQFQYNIDIISDHNSLASIKKKSS
;
A
#
# COMPACT_ATOMS: atom_id res chain seq x y z
N MET A 1 -1.05 -11.60 -12.75
CA MET A 1 -2.09 -12.51 -12.20
C MET A 1 -1.36 -13.76 -11.73
N PHE A 2 -1.36 -14.06 -10.42
CA PHE A 2 -0.59 -15.16 -9.83
C PHE A 2 -1.25 -16.52 -10.20
N PRO A 3 -0.62 -17.37 -11.02
CA PRO A 3 -1.30 -18.52 -11.63
C PRO A 3 -1.65 -19.66 -10.67
N ASP A 4 -0.99 -19.75 -9.51
CA ASP A 4 -1.01 -20.99 -8.71
C ASP A 4 -1.64 -20.86 -7.31
N PHE A 5 -2.27 -19.72 -6.99
CA PHE A 5 -2.94 -19.57 -5.70
C PHE A 5 -4.38 -20.08 -5.77
N HIS A 6 -4.56 -21.39 -5.57
CA HIS A 6 -5.87 -21.97 -5.31
C HIS A 6 -6.37 -21.51 -3.94
N LEU A 7 -7.22 -20.48 -3.95
CA LEU A 7 -7.95 -20.04 -2.77
C LEU A 7 -8.83 -21.19 -2.28
N PRO A 8 -8.96 -21.39 -0.95
CA PRO A 8 -9.89 -22.36 -0.42
C PRO A 8 -11.29 -22.16 -0.99
N ILE A 9 -11.98 -23.24 -1.37
CA ILE A 9 -13.38 -23.17 -1.78
C ILE A 9 -14.19 -22.49 -0.66
N GLY A 10 -14.85 -21.39 -0.99
CA GLY A 10 -15.61 -20.56 -0.03
C GLY A 10 -14.83 -19.40 0.59
N PHE A 11 -13.57 -19.17 0.21
CA PHE A 11 -12.84 -17.98 0.62
C PHE A 11 -13.51 -16.72 0.06
N LYS A 12 -14.13 -15.94 0.94
CA LYS A 12 -14.67 -14.63 0.59
C LYS A 12 -13.51 -13.66 0.52
N THR A 13 -13.37 -12.97 -0.60
CA THR A 13 -12.44 -11.85 -0.73
C THR A 13 -12.69 -10.88 0.43
N PRO A 14 -11.68 -10.60 1.28
CA PRO A 14 -11.85 -9.67 2.37
C PRO A 14 -12.13 -8.26 1.81
N LYS A 15 -12.99 -7.50 2.48
CA LYS A 15 -13.24 -6.10 2.11
C LYS A 15 -12.19 -5.24 2.80
N PHE A 16 -11.32 -4.62 2.01
CA PHE A 16 -10.29 -3.73 2.51
C PHE A 16 -10.73 -2.26 2.43
N ASP A 17 -10.33 -1.47 3.42
CA ASP A 17 -10.28 -0.02 3.27
C ASP A 17 -9.24 0.29 2.19
N LYS A 18 -9.62 1.07 1.17
CA LYS A 18 -8.74 1.32 0.03
C LYS A 18 -7.76 2.46 0.31
N TYR A 19 -6.48 2.21 0.05
CA TYR A 19 -5.43 3.21 0.11
C TYR A 19 -5.35 4.00 -1.19
N ASN A 20 -5.51 5.32 -1.08
CA ASN A 20 -5.60 6.25 -2.21
C ASN A 20 -4.34 7.12 -2.39
N SER A 21 -3.19 6.71 -1.85
CA SER A 21 -1.91 7.45 -1.87
C SER A 21 -1.75 8.65 -0.92
N HIS A 22 -2.78 9.05 -0.18
CA HIS A 22 -2.73 10.25 0.69
C HIS A 22 -2.66 9.95 2.19
N GLY A 23 -2.68 8.69 2.60
CA GLY A 23 -2.62 8.27 4.00
C GLY A 23 -1.21 7.90 4.47
N ASP A 24 -1.09 7.50 5.73
CA ASP A 24 0.14 6.88 6.24
C ASP A 24 0.26 5.44 5.67
N PRO A 25 1.26 5.13 4.83
CA PRO A 25 1.43 3.81 4.24
C PRO A 25 1.75 2.74 5.29
N VAL A 26 2.45 3.09 6.37
CA VAL A 26 2.77 2.16 7.46
C VAL A 26 1.51 1.80 8.24
N ALA A 27 0.65 2.78 8.51
CA ALA A 27 -0.65 2.51 9.14
C ALA A 27 -1.54 1.61 8.27
N HIS A 28 -1.55 1.84 6.95
CA HIS A 28 -2.29 0.99 6.01
C HIS A 28 -1.81 -0.47 6.05
N LEU A 29 -0.49 -0.70 5.95
CA LEU A 29 0.09 -2.04 6.03
C LEU A 29 -0.27 -2.78 7.32
N LYS A 30 -0.24 -2.08 8.47
CA LYS A 30 -0.63 -2.65 9.77
C LYS A 30 -2.10 -3.10 9.74
N ARG A 31 -2.99 -2.24 9.24
CA ARG A 31 -4.44 -2.50 9.19
C ARG A 31 -4.76 -3.65 8.24
N PHE A 32 -4.12 -3.68 7.07
CA PHE A 32 -4.21 -4.77 6.11
C PHE A 32 -3.79 -6.12 6.71
N CYS A 33 -2.64 -6.17 7.39
CA CYS A 33 -2.14 -7.38 8.06
C CYS A 33 -3.11 -7.90 9.14
N ILE A 34 -3.69 -7.01 9.94
CA ILE A 34 -4.66 -7.38 10.98
C ILE A 34 -5.94 -7.96 10.36
N HIS A 35 -6.45 -7.32 9.30
CA HIS A 35 -7.66 -7.78 8.61
C HIS A 35 -7.48 -9.19 8.03
N LEU A 36 -6.34 -9.47 7.40
CA LEU A 36 -6.06 -10.79 6.83
C LEU A 36 -5.77 -11.85 7.90
N ARG A 37 -5.14 -11.48 9.03
CA ARG A 37 -4.99 -12.41 10.17
C ARG A 37 -6.36 -12.86 10.71
N GLY A 38 -7.32 -11.94 10.81
CA GLY A 38 -8.70 -12.25 11.21
C GLY A 38 -9.44 -13.15 10.22
N ALA A 39 -9.04 -13.13 8.95
CA ALA A 39 -9.59 -13.98 7.88
C ALA A 39 -8.86 -15.33 7.71
N GLY A 40 -7.90 -15.67 8.58
CA GLY A 40 -7.11 -16.89 8.48
C GLY A 40 -6.01 -16.86 7.39
N GLY A 41 -5.62 -15.68 6.93
CA GLY A 41 -4.64 -15.48 5.86
C GLY A 41 -3.21 -15.86 6.26
N LYS A 42 -2.51 -16.59 5.38
CA LYS A 42 -1.06 -16.86 5.46
C LYS A 42 -0.26 -15.72 4.81
N LYS A 43 1.05 -15.64 5.05
CA LYS A 43 1.89 -14.52 4.53
C LYS A 43 1.90 -14.45 3.00
N GLU A 44 1.78 -15.59 2.35
CA GLU A 44 1.74 -15.73 0.89
C GLU A 44 0.45 -15.14 0.28
N ILE A 45 -0.62 -15.12 1.07
CA ILE A 45 -1.91 -14.50 0.71
C ILE A 45 -1.82 -12.98 0.76
N LEU A 46 -0.95 -12.41 1.61
CA LEU A 46 -0.81 -10.95 1.74
C LEU A 46 -0.45 -10.29 0.41
N MET A 47 0.52 -10.85 -0.32
CA MET A 47 0.97 -10.28 -1.60
C MET A 47 -0.09 -10.42 -2.69
N ALA A 48 -0.80 -11.56 -2.74
CA ALA A 48 -1.83 -11.80 -3.73
C ALA A 48 -3.01 -10.83 -3.61
N TYR A 49 -3.35 -10.40 -2.39
CA TYR A 49 -4.50 -9.54 -2.11
C TYR A 49 -4.14 -8.06 -1.91
N PHE A 50 -2.85 -7.70 -1.88
CA PHE A 50 -2.48 -6.33 -1.54
C PHE A 50 -3.06 -5.32 -2.55
N GLY A 51 -3.05 -5.65 -3.84
CA GLY A 51 -3.64 -4.81 -4.89
C GLY A 51 -5.13 -4.50 -4.68
N GLU A 52 -5.90 -5.41 -4.09
CA GLU A 52 -7.32 -5.18 -3.77
C GLU A 52 -7.52 -4.09 -2.70
N SER A 53 -6.50 -3.85 -1.88
CA SER A 53 -6.48 -2.78 -0.88
C SER A 53 -6.07 -1.41 -1.43
N LEU A 54 -5.78 -1.30 -2.73
CA LEU A 54 -5.28 -0.06 -3.34
C LEU A 54 -6.32 0.56 -4.29
N THR A 55 -6.18 1.86 -4.54
CA THR A 55 -6.96 2.58 -5.55
C THR A 55 -6.19 3.77 -6.13
N GLY A 56 -6.61 4.24 -7.30
CA GLY A 56 -5.99 5.36 -8.01
C GLY A 56 -4.50 5.13 -8.24
N VAL A 57 -3.70 6.17 -7.98
CA VAL A 57 -2.24 6.18 -8.16
C VAL A 57 -1.54 5.03 -7.44
N ALA A 58 -2.05 4.61 -6.26
CA ALA A 58 -1.44 3.49 -5.54
C ALA A 58 -1.63 2.16 -6.26
N LEU A 59 -2.80 1.94 -6.88
CA LEU A 59 -3.06 0.73 -7.67
C LEU A 59 -2.28 0.75 -8.98
N GLU A 60 -2.20 1.90 -9.65
CA GLU A 60 -1.40 2.06 -10.87
C GLU A 60 0.08 1.75 -10.61
N TRP A 61 0.65 2.30 -9.54
CA TRP A 61 2.00 1.97 -9.09
C TRP A 61 2.18 0.47 -8.87
N PHE A 62 1.21 -0.20 -8.23
CA PHE A 62 1.31 -1.63 -7.95
C PHE A 62 1.28 -2.49 -9.21
N ILE A 63 0.50 -2.11 -10.22
CA ILE A 63 0.38 -2.83 -11.50
C ILE A 63 1.63 -2.62 -12.37
N ASP A 64 2.21 -1.42 -12.36
CA ASP A 64 3.42 -1.09 -13.12
C ASP A 64 4.68 -1.77 -12.56
N LYS A 65 4.67 -2.14 -11.27
CA LYS A 65 5.77 -2.85 -10.64
C LYS A 65 5.89 -4.28 -11.16
N ASP A 66 7.13 -4.65 -11.48
CA ASP A 66 7.49 -6.04 -11.75
C ASP A 66 7.40 -6.86 -10.45
N ILE A 67 6.29 -7.57 -10.32
CA ILE A 67 5.95 -8.41 -9.17
C ILE A 67 7.01 -9.50 -8.93
N SER A 68 7.78 -9.90 -9.95
CA SER A 68 8.85 -10.90 -9.81
C SER A 68 10.00 -10.43 -8.90
N ARG A 69 10.12 -9.11 -8.67
CA ARG A 69 11.15 -8.54 -7.79
C ARG A 69 10.82 -8.73 -6.32
N TRP A 70 9.55 -8.93 -5.99
CA TRP A 70 9.10 -9.16 -4.61
C TRP A 70 9.06 -10.66 -4.35
N HIS A 71 10.02 -11.16 -3.56
CA HIS A 71 10.12 -12.58 -3.22
C HIS A 71 9.34 -12.90 -1.95
N VAL A 72 9.25 -11.93 -1.04
CA VAL A 72 8.48 -12.01 0.19
C VAL A 72 7.69 -10.73 0.43
N TRP A 73 6.66 -10.83 1.28
CA TRP A 73 5.82 -9.70 1.70
C TRP A 73 6.65 -8.49 2.15
N ASN A 74 7.78 -8.73 2.81
CA ASN A 74 8.62 -7.65 3.34
C ASN A 74 9.23 -6.78 2.22
N ASP A 75 9.57 -7.37 1.08
CA ASP A 75 10.13 -6.63 -0.06
C ASP A 75 9.10 -5.65 -0.63
N MET A 76 7.89 -6.15 -0.90
CA MET A 76 6.76 -5.35 -1.36
C MET A 76 6.39 -4.25 -0.36
N ALA A 77 6.33 -4.58 0.94
CA ALA A 77 5.97 -3.64 1.99
C ALA A 77 7.00 -2.50 2.10
N GLN A 78 8.30 -2.81 1.97
CA GLN A 78 9.35 -1.79 1.97
C GLN A 78 9.25 -0.87 0.76
N ASP A 79 9.09 -1.41 -0.45
CA ASP A 79 8.92 -0.63 -1.68
C ASP A 79 7.68 0.28 -1.60
N PHE A 80 6.58 -0.23 -1.05
CA PHE A 80 5.35 0.53 -0.85
C PHE A 80 5.55 1.70 0.12
N VAL A 81 6.17 1.45 1.28
CA VAL A 81 6.48 2.52 2.24
C VAL A 81 7.42 3.53 1.60
N GLN A 82 8.49 3.10 0.92
CA GLN A 82 9.38 4.04 0.25
C GLN A 82 8.61 4.90 -0.76
N GLN A 83 7.81 4.30 -1.65
CA GLN A 83 7.06 5.06 -2.65
C GLN A 83 6.16 6.14 -2.03
N PHE A 84 5.42 5.81 -0.97
CA PHE A 84 4.35 6.67 -0.48
C PHE A 84 4.69 7.44 0.81
N GLN A 85 5.72 7.06 1.55
CA GLN A 85 6.21 7.81 2.71
C GLN A 85 6.91 9.09 2.23
N TYR A 86 7.78 8.98 1.23
CA TYR A 86 8.47 10.14 0.65
C TYR A 86 7.49 11.14 0.01
N ASN A 87 6.37 10.68 -0.55
CA ASN A 87 5.35 11.58 -1.11
C ASN A 87 4.65 12.41 -0.02
N ILE A 88 4.41 11.85 1.16
CA ILE A 88 3.82 12.61 2.29
C ILE A 88 4.78 13.68 2.77
N ASP A 89 6.07 13.34 2.94
CA ASP A 89 7.07 14.29 3.41
C ASP A 89 7.26 15.45 2.41
N ILE A 90 7.32 15.18 1.10
CA ILE A 90 7.46 16.22 0.06
C ILE A 90 6.21 17.10 -0.06
N ILE A 91 5.00 16.53 -0.02
CA ILE A 91 3.75 17.32 -0.08
C ILE A 91 3.60 18.18 1.19
N SER A 92 3.98 17.65 2.35
CA SER A 92 3.99 18.40 3.62
C SER A 92 4.99 19.55 3.58
N ASP A 93 6.20 19.32 3.08
CA ASP A 93 7.24 20.36 2.94
C ASP A 93 6.84 21.43 1.92
N HIS A 94 6.24 21.05 0.79
CA HIS A 94 5.75 22.00 -0.21
C HIS A 94 4.63 22.90 0.33
N ASN A 95 3.71 22.35 1.14
CA ASN A 95 2.68 23.15 1.82
C ASN A 95 3.27 24.08 2.89
N SER A 96 4.36 23.68 3.54
CA SER A 96 5.07 24.49 4.53
C SER A 96 5.80 25.67 3.88
N LEU A 97 6.42 25.45 2.71
CA LEU A 97 7.15 26.46 1.93
C LEU A 97 6.25 27.57 1.37
N ALA A 98 4.97 27.32 1.14
CA ALA A 98 4.02 28.33 0.66
C ALA A 98 3.77 29.46 1.69
N SER A 99 4.16 29.30 2.96
CA SER A 99 3.88 30.25 4.04
C SER A 99 5.00 31.27 4.34
N ILE A 100 6.17 31.19 3.70
CA ILE A 100 7.34 32.04 4.07
C ILE A 100 7.42 33.37 3.27
N LYS A 101 6.61 33.58 2.24
CA LYS A 101 6.56 34.87 1.52
C LYS A 101 5.42 35.77 2.02
N LYS A 102 5.57 36.36 3.21
CA LYS A 102 4.97 37.67 3.57
C LYS A 102 5.47 38.20 4.92
N LYS A 103 6.76 38.58 4.98
CA LYS A 103 7.21 39.65 5.89
C LYS A 103 8.52 40.26 5.36
N SER A 104 8.39 41.27 4.51
CA SER A 104 9.38 42.35 4.41
C SER A 104 8.64 43.63 4.76
N SER A 105 9.25 44.38 5.69
CA SER A 105 8.78 45.63 6.29
C SER A 105 8.54 46.74 5.29
#